data_AF-A0A524MQS0-F1
#
_entry.id   AF-A0A524MQS0-F1
#
_cell.length_a   1.000
_cell.length_b   1.000
_cell.length_c   1.000
_cell.angle_alpha   90.00
_cell.angle_beta   90.00
_cell.angle_gamma   90.00
#
_symmetry.space_group_name_H-M   'P 1'
#
loop_
_entity.id
_entity.type
_entity.pdbx_description
1 polymer ?
#
loop_
_entity_poly.entity_id
_entity_poly.type
_entity_poly.pdbx_seq_one_letter_code
_entity_poly.pdbx_strand_id
1 'polypeptide(L)'
;MPRRSIVDEIVDNHPLWGIEPELHYHGYLILYSFGSRTQTRFYEALERIQESINFQRLNRGVLIAHGVNDAYSLLKLIYHYNGECRLYSAYEIEAQEIFDKYE
;
A
#
# COMPACT_ATOMS: atom_id res chain seq x y z
N MET A 1 28.72 -1.41 2.74
CA MET A 1 27.31 -1.00 2.63
C MET A 1 26.50 -2.26 2.35
N PRO A 2 25.43 -2.57 3.10
CA PRO A 2 24.58 -3.71 2.78
C PRO A 2 23.97 -3.49 1.39
N ARG A 3 23.93 -4.53 0.55
CA ARG A 3 23.25 -4.47 -0.75
C ARG A 3 21.78 -4.12 -0.49
N ARG A 4 21.31 -3.00 -1.02
CA ARG A 4 19.89 -2.61 -1.02
C ARG A 4 19.10 -3.73 -1.71
N SER A 5 17.94 -4.10 -1.16
CA SER A 5 17.13 -5.15 -1.77
C SER A 5 16.38 -4.60 -2.98
N ILE A 6 16.10 -5.45 -3.99
CA ILE A 6 15.28 -5.08 -5.16
C ILE A 6 13.90 -4.55 -4.73
N VAL A 7 13.37 -5.06 -3.62
CA VAL A 7 12.12 -4.58 -3.03
C VAL A 7 12.24 -3.13 -2.55
N ASP A 8 13.35 -2.76 -1.92
CA ASP A 8 13.59 -1.36 -1.51
C ASP A 8 13.64 -0.44 -2.73
N GLU A 9 14.30 -0.87 -3.82
CA GLU A 9 14.38 -0.08 -5.05
C GLU A 9 13.03 0.12 -5.73
N ILE A 10 12.17 -0.92 -5.78
CA ILE A 10 10.83 -0.81 -6.36
C ILE A 10 9.96 0.15 -5.54
N VAL A 11 9.98 0.01 -4.21
CA VAL A 11 9.14 0.83 -3.34
C VAL A 11 9.65 2.27 -3.30
N ASP A 12 10.96 2.52 -3.22
CA ASP A 12 11.54 3.87 -3.19
C ASP A 12 11.24 4.67 -4.48
N ASN A 13 11.12 3.99 -5.63
CA ASN A 13 10.82 4.62 -6.92
C ASN A 13 9.33 4.65 -7.27
N HIS A 14 8.42 4.38 -6.33
CA HIS A 14 6.99 4.41 -6.63
C HIS A 14 6.56 5.84 -7.05
N PRO A 15 5.86 6.01 -8.19
CA PRO A 15 5.57 7.33 -8.75
C PRO A 15 4.76 8.24 -7.81
N LEU A 16 3.93 7.63 -6.95
CA LEU A 16 3.15 8.37 -5.94
C LEU A 16 3.99 9.08 -4.87
N TRP A 17 5.28 8.76 -4.70
CA TRP A 17 6.16 9.50 -3.79
C TRP A 17 6.70 10.80 -4.38
N GLY A 18 6.63 10.97 -5.71
CA GLY A 18 7.06 12.18 -6.41
C GLY A 18 5.99 13.26 -6.47
N ILE A 19 4.79 12.99 -5.97
CA ILE A 19 3.70 13.97 -5.85
C ILE A 19 4.03 14.89 -4.66
N GLU A 20 3.88 16.20 -4.84
CA GLU A 20 4.36 17.20 -3.88
C GLU A 20 3.94 16.91 -2.43
N PRO A 21 4.86 17.08 -1.45
CA PRO A 21 4.63 16.84 0.00
C PRO A 21 3.35 17.43 0.56
N GLU A 22 2.88 18.53 -0.02
CA GLU A 22 1.68 19.27 0.38
C GLU A 22 0.38 18.50 0.12
N LEU A 23 0.43 17.44 -0.70
CA LEU A 23 -0.66 16.52 -1.00
C LEU A 23 -0.49 15.14 -0.33
N HIS A 24 0.46 14.99 0.61
CA HIS A 24 0.64 13.75 1.36
C HIS A 24 -0.50 13.60 2.38
N TYR A 25 -1.64 13.10 1.90
CA TYR A 25 -2.84 12.90 2.69
C TYR A 25 -2.78 11.63 3.55
N HIS A 26 -3.68 11.63 4.53
CA HIS A 26 -3.77 10.69 5.66
C HIS A 26 -4.05 9.22 5.31
N GLY A 27 -4.21 8.85 4.03
CA GLY A 27 -4.67 7.52 3.64
C GLY A 27 -4.23 7.08 2.24
N TYR A 28 -3.74 5.85 2.14
CA TYR A 28 -3.40 5.19 0.87
C TYR A 28 -4.20 3.91 0.71
N LEU A 29 -4.85 3.72 -0.44
CA LEU A 29 -5.52 2.47 -0.78
C LEU A 29 -4.54 1.54 -1.50
N ILE A 30 -4.39 0.34 -0.98
CA ILE A 30 -3.54 -0.71 -1.55
C ILE A 30 -4.43 -1.85 -2.01
N LEU A 31 -4.51 -2.04 -3.33
CA LEU A 31 -5.09 -3.24 -3.93
C LEU A 31 -3.97 -4.25 -4.16
N TYR A 32 -4.13 -5.48 -3.69
CA TYR A 32 -3.09 -6.50 -3.80
C TYR A 32 -3.64 -7.89 -4.12
N SER A 33 -2.81 -8.71 -4.74
CA SER A 33 -3.12 -10.10 -5.05
C SER A 33 -1.88 -11.00 -4.85
N PHE A 34 -2.13 -12.29 -4.63
CA PHE A 34 -1.07 -13.30 -4.48
C PHE A 34 -1.42 -14.54 -5.29
N GLY A 35 -0.39 -15.27 -5.71
CA GLY A 35 -0.55 -16.69 -6.07
C GLY A 35 -1.04 -17.51 -4.87
N SER A 36 -1.85 -18.55 -5.13
CA SER A 36 -2.57 -19.33 -4.10
C SER A 36 -1.71 -19.91 -2.97
N ARG A 37 -0.43 -20.19 -3.22
CA ARG A 37 0.49 -20.76 -2.21
C ARG A 37 1.04 -19.76 -1.20
N THR A 38 1.06 -18.46 -1.52
CA THR A 38 1.77 -17.45 -0.72
C THR A 38 0.85 -16.70 0.25
N GLN A 39 -0.46 -16.82 0.04
CA GLN A 39 -1.49 -16.06 0.75
C GLN A 39 -1.51 -16.30 2.27
N THR A 40 -1.37 -17.55 2.73
CA THR A 40 -1.43 -17.88 4.17
C THR A 40 -0.28 -17.22 4.94
N ARG A 41 0.96 -17.35 4.43
CA ARG A 41 2.15 -16.79 5.09
C ARG A 41 2.15 -15.27 5.12
N PHE A 42 1.62 -14.63 4.07
CA PHE A 42 1.43 -13.19 4.05
C PHE A 42 0.49 -12.74 5.18
N TYR A 43 -0.66 -13.40 5.36
CA TYR A 43 -1.61 -12.99 6.40
C TYR A 43 -1.06 -13.19 7.81
N GLU A 44 -0.33 -14.27 8.07
CA GLU A 44 0.37 -14.46 9.35
C GLU A 44 1.38 -13.35 9.62
N ALA A 45 2.11 -12.90 8.60
CA ALA A 45 3.06 -11.80 8.74
C ALA A 45 2.36 -10.44 8.89
N LEU A 46 1.23 -10.23 8.20
CA LEU A 46 0.41 -9.03 8.29
C LEU A 46 -0.18 -8.87 9.71
N GLU A 47 -0.64 -9.95 10.32
CA GLU A 47 -1.15 -9.94 11.70
C GLU A 47 -0.07 -9.54 12.72
N ARG A 48 1.18 -9.98 12.53
CA ARG A 48 2.30 -9.62 13.43
C ARG A 48 2.67 -8.15 13.40
N ILE A 49 2.45 -7.47 12.28
CA ILE A 49 2.80 -6.05 12.11
C ILE A 49 1.59 -5.12 12.33
N GLN A 50 0.41 -5.69 12.61
CA GLN A 50 -0.82 -4.90 12.77
C GLN A 50 -0.78 -3.97 13.99
N GLU A 51 0.01 -4.31 15.03
CA GLU A 51 0.18 -3.46 16.21
C GLU A 51 1.17 -2.31 15.98
N SER A 52 2.04 -2.42 14.98
CA SER A 52 3.12 -1.45 14.70
C SER A 52 2.87 -0.59 13.46
N ILE A 53 1.86 -0.91 12.66
CA ILE A 53 1.51 -0.21 11.43
C ILE A 53 0.04 0.20 11.52
N ASN A 54 -0.24 1.48 11.27
CA ASN A 54 -1.61 1.96 11.29
C ASN A 54 -2.28 1.71 9.93
N PHE A 55 -3.05 0.64 9.83
CA PHE A 55 -3.81 0.32 8.63
C PHE A 55 -5.17 -0.31 8.94
N GLN A 56 -6.10 -0.22 7.99
CA GLN A 56 -7.38 -0.92 8.00
C GLN A 56 -7.41 -1.96 6.89
N ARG A 57 -7.95 -3.14 7.19
CA ARG A 57 -8.24 -4.17 6.19
C ARG A 57 -9.72 -4.16 5.88
N LEU A 58 -10.08 -3.71 4.68
CA LEU A 58 -11.48 -3.71 4.24
C LEU A 58 -11.93 -5.11 3.82
N ASN A 59 -11.10 -5.80 3.04
CA ASN A 59 -11.36 -7.16 2.58
C ASN A 59 -10.05 -7.87 2.21
N ARG A 60 -10.11 -9.15 1.83
CA ARG A 60 -8.98 -9.83 1.19
C ARG A 60 -8.63 -9.11 -0.11
N GLY A 61 -7.37 -8.68 -0.23
CA GLY A 61 -6.88 -7.94 -1.39
C GLY A 61 -7.00 -6.42 -1.30
N VAL A 62 -7.50 -5.87 -0.18
CA VAL A 62 -7.63 -4.40 0.01
C VAL A 62 -7.15 -3.96 1.39
N LEU A 63 -6.19 -3.03 1.44
CA LEU A 63 -5.75 -2.34 2.67
C LEU A 63 -5.87 -0.83 2.50
N ILE A 64 -6.13 -0.13 3.60
CA ILE A 64 -5.97 1.33 3.71
C ILE A 64 -4.85 1.60 4.71
N ALA A 65 -3.77 2.25 4.30
CA ALA A 65 -2.66 2.63 5.17
C ALA A 65 -2.74 4.10 5.57
N HIS A 66 -2.58 4.43 6.84
CA HIS A 66 -2.76 5.81 7.34
C HIS A 66 -1.47 6.64 7.31
N GLY A 67 -0.87 6.73 6.13
CA GLY A 67 0.32 7.54 5.89
C GLY A 67 1.36 6.83 5.05
N VAL A 68 2.35 7.61 4.59
CA VAL A 68 3.41 7.15 3.69
C VAL A 68 4.21 6.00 4.29
N ASN A 69 4.60 6.11 5.56
CA ASN A 69 5.44 5.11 6.23
C ASN A 69 4.73 3.77 6.40
N ASP A 70 3.43 3.80 6.73
CA ASP A 70 2.61 2.60 6.83
C ASP A 70 2.41 1.97 5.46
N ALA A 71 2.08 2.77 4.45
CA ALA A 71 1.93 2.31 3.06
C ALA A 71 3.22 1.68 2.53
N TYR A 72 4.36 2.33 2.79
CA TYR A 72 5.69 1.85 2.43
C TYR A 72 6.00 0.49 3.07
N SER A 73 5.70 0.35 4.37
CA SER A 73 5.92 -0.89 5.11
C SER A 73 5.03 -2.03 4.61
N LEU A 74 3.79 -1.73 4.26
CA LEU A 74 2.85 -2.71 3.69
C LEU A 74 3.25 -3.13 2.26
N LEU A 75 3.70 -2.19 1.42
CA LEU A 75 4.20 -2.51 0.08
C LEU A 75 5.42 -3.44 0.16
N LYS A 76 6.36 -3.16 1.07
CA LYS A 76 7.50 -4.06 1.31
C LYS A 76 7.06 -5.46 1.69
N LEU A 77 6.08 -5.56 2.58
CA LEU A 77 5.52 -6.86 2.98
C LEU A 77 4.91 -7.59 1.78
N ILE A 78 4.09 -6.90 0.98
CA ILE A 78 3.43 -7.50 -0.19
C ILE A 78 4.47 -8.02 -1.19
N TYR A 79 5.46 -7.20 -1.56
CA TYR A 79 6.51 -7.60 -2.49
C TYR A 79 7.43 -8.70 -1.94
N HIS A 80 7.70 -8.71 -0.63
CA HIS A 80 8.44 -9.80 0.02
C HIS A 80 7.76 -11.16 -0.19
N TYR A 81 6.43 -11.18 -0.22
CA TYR A 81 5.60 -12.36 -0.48
C TYR A 81 5.22 -12.51 -1.97
N ASN A 82 5.98 -11.90 -2.89
CA ASN A 82 5.75 -11.95 -4.34
C ASN A 82 4.31 -11.58 -4.73
N GLY A 83 3.71 -10.63 -4.01
CA GLY A 83 2.40 -10.09 -4.35
C GLY A 83 2.50 -9.06 -5.46
N GLU A 84 1.44 -8.96 -6.24
CA GLU A 84 1.21 -7.83 -7.13
C GLU A 84 0.36 -6.80 -6.38
N CYS A 85 0.63 -5.52 -6.59
CA CYS A 85 -0.20 -4.48 -6.00
C CYS A 85 -0.30 -3.21 -6.84
N ARG A 86 -1.34 -2.45 -6.58
CA ARG A 86 -1.54 -1.08 -7.03
C ARG A 86 -1.79 -0.21 -5.81
N LEU A 87 -1.13 0.94 -5.78
CA LEU A 87 -1.28 1.96 -4.75
C LEU A 87 -2.07 3.13 -5.35
N TYR A 88 -3.02 3.66 -4.59
CA TYR A 88 -3.80 4.85 -4.94
C TYR A 88 -3.78 5.84 -3.76
N SER A 89 -3.79 7.13 -4.06
CA SER A 89 -4.06 8.15 -3.04
C SER A 89 -5.56 8.16 -2.74
N ALA A 90 -5.96 8.18 -1.46
CA ALA A 90 -7.38 8.22 -1.10
C ALA A 90 -8.11 9.46 -1.66
N TYR A 91 -7.37 10.55 -1.91
CA TYR A 91 -7.91 11.78 -2.53
C TYR A 91 -8.37 11.59 -3.98
N GLU A 92 -7.69 10.75 -4.77
CA GLU A 92 -8.07 10.51 -6.18
C GLU A 92 -9.45 9.85 -6.27
N ILE A 93 -9.82 9.05 -5.28
CA ILE A 93 -11.12 8.38 -5.19
C ILE A 93 -12.22 9.40 -4.86
N GLU A 94 -11.97 10.28 -3.90
CA GLU A 94 -12.91 11.35 -3.53
C GLU A 94 -13.09 12.36 -4.67
N ALA A 95 -12.02 12.70 -5.41
CA ALA A 95 -12.11 13.60 -6.55
C ALA A 95 -13.02 13.02 -7.65
N GLN A 96 -12.85 11.74 -7.99
CA GLN A 96 -13.66 11.07 -9.02
C GLN A 96 -15.15 11.02 -8.67
N GLU A 97 -15.49 10.69 -7.41
CA GLU A 97 -16.89 10.64 -6.95
C GLU A 97 -17.53 12.04 -6.84
N ILE A 98 -16.75 13.09 -6.58
CA ILE A 98 -17.26 14.47 -6.60
C ILE A 98 -17.60 14.88 -8.04
N PHE A 99 -16.76 14.57 -9.03
CA PHE A 99 -17.05 14.95 -10.42
C PHE A 99 -18.27 14.19 -10.99
N ASP A 100 -18.40 12.88 -10.73
CA ASP A 100 -19.54 12.08 -11.22
C ASP A 100 -20.89 12.48 -10.59
N LYS A 101 -20.87 13.18 -9.44
CA LYS A 101 -22.09 13.61 -8.72
C LYS A 101 -22.57 15.01 -9.13
N TYR A 102 -21.76 15.76 -9.86
CA TYR A 102 -22.06 17.12 -10.31
C TYR A 102 -22.01 17.29 -11.85
N GLU A 103 -21.90 16.19 -12.61
CA GLU A 103 -22.34 16.11 -14.02
C GLU A 103 -23.80 15.64 -14.13
#